data_AF-A0A6G2DPU6-F1
#
_entry.id   AF-A0A6G2DPU6-F1
#
_cell.length_a   1.000
_cell.length_b   1.000
_cell.length_c   1.000
_cell.angle_alpha   90.00
_cell.angle_beta   90.00
_cell.angle_gamma   90.00
#
_symmetry.space_group_name_H-M   'P 1'
#
loop_
_entity.id
_entity.type
_entity.pdbx_description
1 polymer ?
#
loop_
_entity_poly.entity_id
_entity_poly.type
_entity_poly.pdbx_seq_one_letter_code
_entity_poly.pdbx_strand_id
1 'polypeptide(L)' 'VVYFGQELNTSTYNLARMNMILHGVPVENQFLHNADTLDEDWPTQEPTNFDGVLMNPPYSAKWSASSGFLNDPRFSP' A
#
# COMPACT_ATOMS: atom_id res chain seq x y z
N VAL A 1 17.05 4.47 -2.22
CA VAL A 1 15.77 3.84 -2.61
C VAL A 1 14.74 4.30 -1.61
N VAL A 2 13.59 4.79 -2.09
CA VAL A 2 12.47 5.21 -1.25
C VAL A 2 11.42 4.13 -1.30
N TYR A 3 10.88 3.75 -0.14
CA TYR A 3 9.93 2.64 -0.03
C TYR A 3 8.55 3.16 0.33
N PHE A 4 7.58 2.82 -0.52
CA PHE A 4 6.16 3.00 -0.28
C PHE A 4 5.53 1.63 -0.08
N GLY A 5 4.80 1.46 1.01
CA GLY A 5 4.17 0.18 1.33
C GLY A 5 2.89 0.35 2.10
N GLN A 6 1.94 -0.54 1.87
CA GLN A 6 0.64 -0.53 2.53
C GLN A 6 0.29 -1.94 3.00
N GLU A 7 -0.20 -2.03 4.23
CA GLU A 7 -0.63 -3.29 4.85
C GLU A 7 -1.91 -3.02 5.64
N LEU A 8 -2.88 -3.94 5.59
CA LEU A 8 -4.14 -3.79 6.32
C LEU A 8 -4.02 -4.29 7.76
N ASN A 9 -3.25 -5.35 7.98
CA ASN A 9 -3.11 -5.96 9.28
C ASN A 9 -2.09 -5.19 10.14
N THR A 10 -2.58 -4.50 11.18
CA THR A 10 -1.75 -3.72 12.11
C THR A 10 -0.56 -4.49 12.69
N SER A 11 -0.70 -5.80 12.97
CA SER A 11 0.41 -6.61 13.48
C SER A 11 1.49 -6.81 12.42
N THR A 12 1.11 -7.12 11.19
CA THR A 12 2.03 -7.26 10.05
C THR A 12 2.67 -5.91 9.69
N TYR A 13 1.90 -4.82 9.74
CA TYR A 13 2.40 -3.46 9.56
C TYR A 13 3.50 -3.11 10.59
N ASN A 14 3.28 -3.41 11.87
CA ASN A 14 4.28 -3.21 12.91
C ASN A 14 5.55 -4.05 12.67
N LEU A 15 5.38 -5.30 12.23
CA LEU A 15 6.50 -6.15 11.85
C LEU A 15 7.27 -5.59 10.66
N ALA A 16 6.59 -5.05 9.65
CA ALA A 16 7.21 -4.40 8.50
C ALA A 16 8.04 -3.19 8.93
N ARG A 17 7.52 -2.34 9.83
CA ARG A 17 8.29 -1.20 10.38
C ARG A 17 9.56 -1.65 11.11
N MET A 18 9.45 -2.68 11.96
CA MET A 18 10.61 -3.26 12.63
C MET A 18 11.61 -3.81 11.62
N ASN A 19 11.13 -4.48 10.56
CA ASN A 19 11.97 -5.04 9.51
C ASN A 19 12.76 -3.96 8.77
N MET A 20 12.13 -2.85 8.40
CA MET A 20 12.79 -1.72 7.72
C MET A 20 13.88 -1.09 8.60
N ILE A 21 13.60 -0.92 9.90
CA ILE A 21 14.58 -0.41 10.88
C ILE A 21 15.77 -1.36 11.00
N LEU A 22 15.53 -2.67 11.10
CA LEU A 22 16.60 -3.68 11.23
C LEU A 22 17.49 -3.79 9.99
N HIS A 23 16.95 -3.49 8.80
CA HIS A 23 17.73 -3.43 7.56
C HIS A 23 18.44 -2.07 7.36
N GLY A 24 18.35 -1.16 8.33
CA GLY A 24 19.05 0.12 8.27
C GLY A 24 18.49 1.08 7.22
N VAL A 25 17.22 0.93 6.83
CA VAL A 25 16.58 1.89 5.91
C VAL A 25 16.40 3.22 6.66
N PRO A 26 16.85 4.37 6.10
CA PRO A 26 16.65 5.67 6.75
C PRO A 26 15.16 6.00 6.91
N VAL A 27 14.79 6.71 7.99
CA VAL A 27 13.38 7.00 8.31
C VAL A 27 12.72 7.86 7.23
N GLU A 28 13.48 8.79 6.64
CA GLU A 28 13.05 9.64 5.54
C GLU A 28 12.74 8.88 4.24
N ASN A 29 13.19 7.62 4.13
CA ASN A 29 12.96 6.75 2.98
C ASN A 29 11.84 5.72 3.24
N GLN A 30 11.14 5.80 4.37
CA GLN A 30 10.10 4.84 4.78
C GLN A 30 8.72 5.50 4.79
N PHE A 31 7.90 5.19 3.79
CA PHE A 31 6.50 5.62 3.71
C PHE A 31 5.59 4.39 3.82
N LEU A 32 5.26 3.99 5.05
CA LEU A 32 4.40 2.84 5.32
C LEU A 32 3.02 3.28 5.80
N HIS A 33 1.97 2.70 5.24
CA HIS A 33 0.57 3.00 5.55
C HIS A 33 -0.18 1.77 6.07
N ASN A 34 -1.03 1.95 7.09
CA ASN A 34 -1.81 0.88 7.70
C ASN A 34 -3.30 1.02 7.35
N ALA A 35 -3.70 0.55 6.17
CA ALA A 35 -5.07 0.67 5.67
C ALA A 35 -5.37 -0.35 4.56
N ASP A 36 -6.64 -0.49 4.19
CA ASP A 36 -7.08 -1.34 3.09
C ASP A 36 -6.66 -0.73 1.73
N THR A 37 -6.03 -1.54 0.89
CA THR A 37 -5.48 -1.11 -0.42
C THR A 37 -6.54 -0.93 -1.51
N LEU A 38 -7.72 -1.52 -1.36
CA LEU A 38 -8.79 -1.47 -2.36
C LEU A 38 -9.85 -0.43 -1.98
N ASP A 39 -10.19 -0.31 -0.70
CA ASP A 39 -11.26 0.61 -0.27
C ASP A 39 -10.87 2.09 -0.41
N GLU A 40 -9.61 2.46 -0.11
CA GLU A 40 -9.12 3.83 -0.25
C GLU A 40 -7.78 3.83 -1.01
N ASP A 41 -7.66 4.70 -2.02
CA ASP A 41 -6.43 4.83 -2.79
C ASP A 41 -5.35 5.54 -1.98
N TRP A 42 -4.10 5.08 -2.10
CA TRP A 42 -2.97 5.66 -1.40
C TRP A 42 -1.64 5.35 -2.13
N PRO A 43 -0.70 6.30 -2.21
CA PRO A 43 -0.81 7.69 -1.78
C PRO A 43 -1.59 8.55 -2.78
N THR A 44 -2.36 9.51 -2.27
CA THR A 44 -3.12 10.48 -3.09
C THR A 44 -2.35 11.78 -3.36
N GLN A 45 -1.23 11.98 -2.66
CA GLN A 45 -0.34 13.12 -2.83
C GLN A 45 0.89 12.68 -3.60
N GLU A 46 1.37 13.51 -4.52
CA GLU A 46 2.59 13.22 -5.29
C GLU A 46 3.80 12.97 -4.37
N PRO A 47 4.63 11.95 -4.66
CA PRO A 47 4.60 11.08 -5.84
C PRO A 47 3.56 9.94 -5.74
N THR A 48 2.69 9.83 -6.75
CA THR A 48 1.68 8.75 -6.86
C THR A 48 2.11 7.64 -7.82
N ASN A 49 3.13 7.91 -8.65
CA ASN A 49 3.72 6.97 -9.59
C ASN A 49 5.14 6.61 -9.15
N PHE A 50 5.53 5.36 -9.37
CA PHE A 50 6.79 4.80 -8.91
C PHE A 50 7.55 4.11 -10.05
N ASP A 51 8.88 4.07 -9.94
CA ASP A 51 9.74 3.41 -10.93
C ASP A 51 9.51 1.90 -11.02
N GLY A 52 9.00 1.29 -9.95
CA GLY A 52 8.69 -0.13 -9.90
C GLY A 52 7.71 -0.48 -8.79
N VAL A 53 6.83 -1.45 -9.07
CA VAL A 53 5.82 -1.93 -8.13
C VAL A 53 6.07 -3.42 -7.86
N LEU A 54 6.19 -3.78 -6.58
CA LEU A 54 6.32 -5.16 -6.12
C LEU A 54 5.13 -5.49 -5.21
N MET A 55 4.35 -6.51 -5.56
CA MET A 55 3.16 -6.90 -4.81
C MET A 55 3.08 -8.41 -4.65
N ASN A 56 2.59 -8.84 -3.49
CA ASN A 56 2.14 -10.19 -3.23
C ASN A 56 0.73 -10.11 -2.61
N PRO A 57 -0.32 -9.87 -3.43
CA PRO A 57 -1.66 -9.62 -2.92
C PRO A 57 -2.22 -10.82 -2.15
N PRO A 58 -3.16 -10.60 -1.22
CA PRO A 58 -3.72 -11.67 -0.41
C PRO A 58 -4.41 -12.72 -1.28
N TYR A 59 -4.05 -13.99 -1.05
CA TYR A 59 -4.58 -15.10 -1.82
C TYR A 59 -6.10 -15.25 -1.60
N SER A 60 -6.86 -15.28 -2.70
CA SER A 60 -8.32 -15.53 -2.70
C SER A 60 -9.13 -14.55 -1.84
N ALA A 61 -8.65 -13.32 -1.66
CA ALA A 61 -9.39 -12.29 -0.94
C ALA A 61 -10.70 -11.94 -1.66
N LYS A 62 -11.76 -11.77 -0.88
CA LYS A 62 -13.02 -11.18 -1.33
C LYS A 62 -12.99 -9.71 -0.99
N TRP A 63 -13.54 -8.88 -1.87
CA TRP A 63 -13.66 -7.44 -1.66
C TRP A 63 -15.06 -6.99 -2.10
N SER A 64 -15.47 -5.79 -1.69
CA SER A 64 -16.86 -5.34 -1.82
C SER A 64 -17.31 -5.15 -3.27
N ALA A 65 -16.38 -4.82 -4.19
CA ALA A 65 -16.63 -4.61 -5.62
C ALA A 65 -17.89 -3.75 -5.90
N SER A 66 -18.11 -2.74 -5.05
CA SER A 66 -19.27 -1.85 -5.13
C SER A 66 -19.34 -1.12 -6.48
N SER A 67 -20.55 -0.80 -6.95
CA SER A 67 -20.75 -0.05 -8.20
C SER A 67 -20.08 1.34 -8.19
N GLY A 68 -19.78 1.89 -7.01
CA GLY A 68 -19.05 3.14 -6.86
C GLY A 68 -17.64 3.10 -7.42
N PHE A 69 -17.00 1.92 -7.41
CA PHE A 69 -15.64 1.74 -7.95
C PHE A 69 -15.56 1.90 -9.48
N LEU A 70 -16.68 1.86 -10.21
CA LEU A 70 -16.67 2.11 -11.66
C LEU A 70 -16.30 3.56 -12.02
N ASN A 71 -16.48 4.49 -11.09
CA ASN A 71 -16.09 5.89 -11.23
C ASN A 71 -14.68 6.18 -10.67
N ASP A 72 -14.05 5.18 -10.06
CA ASP A 72 -12.71 5.31 -9.51
C ASP A 72 -11.68 5.16 -10.65
N PRO A 73 -10.73 6.11 -10.80
CA PRO A 73 -9.71 6.06 -11.85
C PRO A 73 -8.90 4.75 -11.90
N ARG A 74 -8.83 4.01 -10.78
CA ARG A 74 -8.11 2.73 -10.69
C ARG A 74 -8.81 1.58 -11.40
N PHE A 75 -10.14 1.62 -11.50
CA PHE A 75 -10.96 0.52 -12.01
C PHE A 75 -11.82 0.92 -13.23
N SER A 76 -11.98 2.22 -13.48
CA SER A 76 -12.64 2.73 -14.68
C SER A 76 -11.80 2.41 -15.94
N PRO A 77 -12.43 1.96 -17.04
CA PRO A 77 -11.73 1.58 -18.27
C PRO A 77 -11.12 2.74 -19.06
#